data_AF-A0A1W0WN28-F1
#
_entry.id   AF-A0A1W0WN28-F1
#
_cell.length_a   1.000
_cell.length_b   1.000
_cell.length_c   1.000
_cell.angle_alpha   90.00
_cell.angle_beta   90.00
_cell.angle_gamma   90.00
#
_symmetry.space_group_name_H-M   'P 1'
#
loop_
_entity.id
_entity.type
_entity.pdbx_description
1 polymer ?
#
loop_
_entity_poly.entity_id
_entity_poly.type
_entity_poly.pdbx_seq_one_letter_code
_entity_poly.pdbx_strand_id
1 'polypeptide(L)'
;MSDSVLETESIYGISEDFSHETCSDHETFVEDSENNRPKLLPATVSSLPPAHHIPDIVLPCCIPGPKLTSVRSRKKNKKANNTVLEINPECISASIKNGLYKPSKAETDAFMQLRKIFSEAVQFRDYYFDFFPVDRAVKRAHDVGEIVGKSLESITKLGNLFKPRNLPWFFAYRALCLSVDSLRVKEAHDELQFAVRHLAHFPALWIALGESHWEQGDYYMAVACFEKAAMLDASDVVPLVKLSCSMRLLLGKETDSTERLKMLLRMVSLAKDAVARCPDSGDTWYNLGTSLLVYFSAKAQSDLILESLAAFEKASSCRILLGKAEFHYNYGTANILYGNYQEAIDMWLRASALEPDWDKPKEKLVELVKYLTFISDLVTGKDRTFRRRVKQLAESVPRKNLSSILVDPASPRTAYKIVSVKTLSVGQNAGLMAHGKIYATTYQTPDPSRLIFLIDSTGEAIPVIIYHMGIEFSVGGSVSIPDPFVRLVRLVHNHTDICFRYIRVDEPWRMFHNLIRVPRKQCASTVVLTTPVSNASH
;
A
#
# COMPACT_ATOMS: atom_id res chain seq x y z
N MET A 1 -43.18 12.40 -28.66
CA MET A 1 -44.44 11.78 -29.09
C MET A 1 -44.78 10.75 -28.02
N SER A 2 -45.32 11.25 -26.89
CA SER A 2 -46.77 11.35 -26.57
C SER A 2 -47.24 10.00 -26.03
N ASP A 3 -47.49 9.79 -24.74
CA ASP A 3 -48.28 10.50 -23.72
C ASP A 3 -49.33 9.49 -23.24
N SER A 4 -49.42 9.27 -21.94
CA SER A 4 -50.71 9.12 -21.23
C SER A 4 -50.47 9.14 -19.72
N VAL A 5 -50.77 10.31 -19.18
CA VAL A 5 -51.08 10.61 -17.79
C VAL A 5 -52.51 10.16 -17.49
N LEU A 6 -52.81 9.75 -16.26
CA LEU A 6 -53.97 10.22 -15.48
C LEU A 6 -53.87 9.80 -14.01
N GLU A 7 -53.78 10.82 -13.15
CA GLU A 7 -53.97 10.84 -11.70
C GLU A 7 -55.46 10.83 -11.31
N THR A 8 -55.75 10.52 -10.04
CA THR A 8 -56.77 11.11 -9.12
C THR A 8 -56.77 10.26 -7.83
N GLU A 9 -56.25 10.70 -6.68
CA GLU A 9 -56.74 11.63 -5.64
C GLU A 9 -57.98 11.19 -4.81
N SER A 10 -57.77 11.08 -3.48
CA SER A 10 -58.57 11.63 -2.34
C SER A 10 -58.28 10.79 -1.07
N ILE A 11 -57.63 11.29 -0.01
CA ILE A 11 -57.98 12.30 1.03
C ILE A 11 -58.92 11.77 2.13
N TYR A 12 -58.38 11.73 3.37
CA TYR A 12 -58.93 12.09 4.71
C TYR A 12 -57.80 11.72 5.72
N GLY A 13 -57.13 12.56 6.53
CA GLY A 13 -57.49 13.77 7.27
C GLY A 13 -58.38 13.39 8.47
N ILE A 14 -58.17 13.70 9.77
CA ILE A 14 -57.33 14.59 10.60
C ILE A 14 -57.49 14.08 12.06
N SER A 15 -56.49 14.21 12.94
CA SER A 15 -56.62 14.87 14.27
C SER A 15 -55.34 14.75 15.10
N GLU A 16 -54.70 15.91 15.31
CA GLU A 16 -53.84 16.24 16.44
C GLU A 16 -54.70 16.32 17.72
N ASP A 17 -54.12 16.00 18.88
CA ASP A 17 -53.95 17.00 19.94
C ASP A 17 -53.35 16.48 21.28
N PHE A 18 -52.64 17.41 21.94
CA PHE A 18 -52.24 17.51 23.36
C PHE A 18 -51.34 16.43 24.01
N SER A 19 -50.13 16.82 24.44
CA SER A 19 -49.91 17.47 25.75
C SER A 19 -48.43 17.55 26.15
N HIS A 20 -48.13 18.67 26.82
CA HIS A 20 -46.89 19.02 27.48
C HIS A 20 -46.46 18.02 28.56
N GLU A 21 -45.14 17.82 28.71
CA GLU A 21 -44.54 17.82 30.05
C GLU A 21 -43.07 18.25 29.99
N THR A 22 -42.84 19.44 30.53
CA THR A 22 -41.57 20.04 30.89
C THR A 22 -41.11 19.49 32.24
N CYS A 23 -39.82 19.23 32.42
CA CYS A 23 -39.19 19.42 33.72
C CYS A 23 -37.78 19.97 33.55
N SER A 24 -37.69 21.28 33.74
CA SER A 24 -36.50 22.05 34.06
C SER A 24 -36.07 21.77 35.49
N ASP A 25 -34.78 21.71 35.75
CA ASP A 25 -34.24 22.35 36.95
C ASP A 25 -33.06 23.25 36.55
N HIS A 26 -33.26 24.52 36.86
CA HIS A 26 -32.33 25.63 36.77
C HIS A 26 -31.28 25.51 37.87
N GLU A 27 -30.03 25.84 37.55
CA GLU A 27 -29.27 26.79 38.36
C GLU A 27 -28.46 27.71 37.45
N THR A 28 -28.56 29.01 37.73
CA THR A 28 -28.20 30.13 36.89
C THR A 28 -26.97 30.87 37.40
N PHE A 29 -26.14 31.29 36.45
CA PHE A 29 -25.31 32.51 36.37
C PHE A 29 -24.27 32.82 37.46
N VAL A 30 -23.01 32.98 37.03
CA VAL A 30 -22.28 34.27 37.06
C VAL A 30 -21.32 34.31 35.86
N GLU A 31 -21.48 35.30 34.98
CA GLU A 31 -20.45 35.76 34.04
C GLU A 31 -19.47 36.66 34.81
N ASP A 32 -18.18 36.38 34.72
CA ASP A 32 -17.15 37.39 34.95
C ASP A 32 -16.02 37.21 33.92
N SER A 33 -15.71 38.33 33.29
CA SER A 33 -14.68 38.55 32.29
C SER A 33 -13.27 38.43 32.87
N GLU A 34 -12.37 37.71 32.19
CA GLU A 34 -11.01 38.16 31.83
C GLU A 34 -10.15 37.01 31.29
N ASN A 35 -9.36 37.33 30.26
CA ASN A 35 -8.06 36.74 29.90
C ASN A 35 -7.70 35.35 30.45
N ASN A 36 -7.74 34.33 29.59
CA ASN A 36 -6.62 33.38 29.50
C ASN A 36 -6.68 32.52 28.23
N ARG A 37 -5.69 32.72 27.35
CA ARG A 37 -5.37 31.78 26.26
C ARG A 37 -4.95 30.44 26.88
N PRO A 38 -5.55 29.30 26.49
CA PRO A 38 -4.93 28.01 26.77
C PRO A 38 -3.79 27.78 25.77
N LYS A 39 -2.57 27.69 26.29
CA LYS A 39 -1.43 27.11 25.57
C LYS A 39 -1.81 25.69 25.12
N LEU A 40 -1.86 25.44 23.82
CA LEU A 40 -1.89 24.08 23.28
C LEU A 40 -0.57 23.38 23.66
N LEU A 41 -0.68 22.34 24.49
CA LEU A 41 0.36 21.34 24.68
C LEU A 41 0.48 20.53 23.38
N PRO A 42 1.70 20.24 22.88
CA PRO A 42 1.87 19.40 21.70
C PRO A 42 1.46 17.96 22.03
N ALA A 43 0.68 17.37 21.11
CA ALA A 43 0.31 15.98 21.14
C ALA A 43 1.57 15.10 21.22
N THR A 44 1.64 14.25 22.23
CA THR A 44 2.66 13.23 22.40
C THR A 44 2.61 12.26 21.23
N VAL A 45 3.64 12.30 20.39
CA VAL A 45 3.97 11.25 19.41
C VAL A 45 4.09 9.93 20.19
N SER A 46 3.26 8.94 19.87
CA SER A 46 3.46 7.59 20.39
C SER A 46 4.72 7.03 19.73
N SER A 47 5.81 7.04 20.49
CA SER A 47 7.07 6.43 20.10
C SER A 47 6.86 4.93 19.92
N LEU A 48 7.04 4.44 18.69
CA LEU A 48 7.32 3.04 18.43
C LEU A 48 8.52 2.60 19.29
N PRO A 49 8.51 1.38 19.87
CA PRO A 49 9.65 0.88 20.62
C PRO A 49 10.88 0.77 19.69
N PRO A 50 12.10 0.97 20.22
CA PRO A 50 13.31 0.92 19.42
C PRO A 50 13.48 -0.46 18.77
N ALA A 51 13.76 -0.46 17.46
CA ALA A 51 14.06 -1.67 16.71
C ALA A 51 15.25 -2.39 17.35
N HIS A 52 14.98 -3.54 17.99
CA HIS A 52 16.03 -4.43 18.46
C HIS A 52 16.82 -4.96 17.25
N HIS A 53 18.14 -5.04 17.44
CA HIS A 53 19.11 -5.63 16.51
C HIS A 53 18.54 -6.87 15.78
N ILE A 54 18.40 -6.75 14.46
CA ILE A 54 18.08 -7.87 13.57
C ILE A 54 19.31 -8.79 13.53
N PRO A 55 19.21 -10.07 13.93
CA PRO A 55 20.29 -11.01 13.73
C PRO A 55 20.35 -11.44 12.26
N ASP A 56 21.57 -11.55 11.71
CA ASP A 56 21.83 -12.06 10.37
C ASP A 56 21.27 -13.48 10.22
N ILE A 57 20.16 -13.62 9.49
CA ILE A 57 19.66 -14.93 9.07
C ILE A 57 20.45 -15.35 7.83
N VAL A 58 21.44 -16.21 8.05
CA VAL A 58 22.13 -16.95 7.00
C VAL A 58 21.15 -17.95 6.38
N LEU A 59 20.69 -17.67 5.16
CA LEU A 59 20.00 -18.66 4.32
C LEU A 59 21.04 -19.45 3.49
N PRO A 60 20.85 -20.76 3.27
CA PRO A 60 21.82 -21.61 2.60
C PRO A 60 21.93 -21.26 1.11
N CYS A 61 23.12 -20.84 0.71
CA CYS A 61 23.55 -20.67 -0.68
C CYS A 61 23.35 -21.94 -1.50
N CYS A 62 22.72 -21.82 -2.68
CA CYS A 62 23.04 -22.61 -3.87
C CYS A 62 22.37 -21.98 -5.11
N ILE A 63 23.13 -21.20 -5.88
CA ILE A 63 23.26 -21.17 -7.37
C ILE A 63 24.40 -20.17 -7.67
N PRO A 64 25.45 -20.55 -8.42
CA PRO A 64 26.59 -19.67 -8.66
C PRO A 64 26.26 -18.64 -9.76
N GLY A 65 26.27 -17.35 -9.41
CA GLY A 65 26.32 -16.24 -10.37
C GLY A 65 27.73 -16.04 -10.94
N PRO A 66 27.88 -15.38 -12.10
CA PRO A 66 29.17 -15.20 -12.76
C PRO A 66 30.12 -14.32 -11.93
N LYS A 67 31.39 -14.74 -11.84
CA LYS A 67 32.45 -14.04 -11.09
C LYS A 67 32.73 -12.66 -11.72
N LEU A 68 32.35 -11.58 -11.02
CA LEU A 68 32.80 -10.23 -11.29
C LEU A 68 34.15 -9.98 -10.62
N THR A 69 35.17 -9.68 -11.43
CA THR A 69 36.50 -9.29 -10.98
C THR A 69 36.44 -7.92 -10.27
N SER A 70 37.05 -7.84 -9.09
CA SER A 70 37.01 -6.65 -8.24
C SER A 70 37.88 -5.53 -8.82
N VAL A 71 37.25 -4.47 -9.34
CA VAL A 71 37.89 -3.16 -9.48
C VAL A 71 37.34 -2.27 -8.36
N ARG A 72 38.20 -1.89 -7.41
CA ARG A 72 37.87 -0.91 -6.36
C ARG A 72 37.60 0.45 -7.02
N SER A 73 36.33 0.78 -7.26
CA SER A 73 35.91 2.15 -7.57
C SER A 73 35.53 2.88 -6.28
N ARG A 74 36.05 4.10 -6.13
CA ARG A 74 35.72 5.00 -5.01
C ARG A 74 34.21 5.28 -5.02
N LYS A 75 33.49 4.84 -3.99
CA LYS A 75 32.09 5.21 -3.76
C LYS A 75 32.01 6.73 -3.54
N LYS A 76 31.65 7.47 -4.59
CA LYS A 76 31.10 8.82 -4.43
C LYS A 76 29.65 8.63 -3.99
N ASN A 77 29.29 9.13 -2.81
CA ASN A 77 27.89 9.32 -2.43
C ASN A 77 27.28 10.35 -3.40
N LYS A 78 26.76 9.90 -4.55
CA LYS A 78 25.87 10.70 -5.38
C LYS A 78 24.59 10.87 -4.54
N LYS A 79 24.25 12.12 -4.17
CA LYS A 79 22.90 12.44 -3.71
C LYS A 79 21.94 11.96 -4.79
N ALA A 80 21.08 11.01 -4.45
CA ALA A 80 20.14 10.43 -5.40
C ALA A 80 19.03 11.44 -5.67
N ASN A 81 19.21 12.26 -6.70
CA ASN A 81 18.11 12.98 -7.32
C ASN A 81 17.36 11.98 -8.20
N ASN A 82 16.51 11.15 -7.58
CA ASN A 82 15.68 10.20 -8.30
C ASN A 82 14.42 10.92 -8.81
N THR A 83 14.34 11.11 -10.13
CA THR A 83 13.15 10.86 -10.98
C THR A 83 13.39 11.30 -12.43
N VAL A 84 14.30 12.24 -12.67
CA VAL A 84 14.57 12.72 -14.03
C VAL A 84 15.49 11.74 -14.76
N LEU A 85 14.97 11.06 -15.79
CA LEU A 85 15.75 10.21 -16.70
C LEU A 85 16.64 11.09 -17.59
N GLU A 86 17.76 11.57 -17.07
CA GLU A 86 18.72 12.34 -17.87
C GLU A 86 19.81 11.46 -18.48
N ILE A 87 20.28 11.86 -19.66
CA ILE A 87 21.47 11.24 -20.23
C ILE A 87 22.71 11.66 -19.41
N ASN A 88 23.33 10.70 -18.73
CA ASN A 88 24.50 10.92 -17.88
C ASN A 88 25.61 11.67 -18.64
N PRO A 89 26.13 12.81 -18.11
CA PRO A 89 27.25 13.55 -18.70
C PRO A 89 28.50 12.70 -19.00
N GLU A 90 28.75 11.64 -18.24
CA GLU A 90 29.85 10.71 -18.49
C GLU A 90 29.65 9.93 -19.80
N CYS A 91 28.42 9.49 -20.08
CA CYS A 91 28.07 8.82 -21.33
C CYS A 91 28.17 9.78 -22.54
N ILE A 92 27.82 11.05 -22.34
CA ILE A 92 28.02 12.10 -23.36
C ILE A 92 29.50 12.28 -23.63
N SER A 93 30.30 12.43 -22.58
CA SER A 93 31.76 12.60 -22.67
C SER A 93 32.42 11.41 -23.37
N ALA A 94 32.01 10.19 -23.03
CA ALA A 94 32.46 8.96 -23.70
C ALA A 94 32.06 8.94 -25.19
N SER A 95 30.85 9.39 -25.52
CA SER A 95 30.38 9.47 -26.90
C SER A 95 31.14 10.50 -27.73
N ILE A 96 31.53 11.62 -27.13
CA ILE A 96 32.42 12.61 -27.75
C ILE A 96 33.80 11.99 -28.01
N LYS A 97 34.38 11.35 -26.98
CA LYS A 97 35.70 10.72 -27.06
C LYS A 97 35.76 9.63 -28.14
N ASN A 98 34.72 8.81 -28.24
CA ASN A 98 34.62 7.72 -29.21
C ASN A 98 34.15 8.20 -30.59
N GLY A 99 33.93 9.50 -30.78
CA GLY A 99 33.47 10.09 -32.03
C GLY A 99 32.04 9.74 -32.42
N LEU A 100 31.26 9.12 -31.54
CA LEU A 100 29.84 8.82 -31.76
C LEU A 100 28.99 10.11 -31.72
N TYR A 101 29.41 11.11 -30.96
CA TYR A 101 28.80 12.43 -30.90
C TYR A 101 29.83 13.50 -31.24
N LYS A 102 29.58 14.29 -32.29
CA LYS A 102 30.48 15.37 -32.73
C LYS A 102 29.67 16.66 -32.90
N PRO A 103 29.25 17.30 -31.80
CA PRO A 103 28.43 18.50 -31.88
C PRO A 103 29.27 19.71 -32.28
N SER A 104 28.69 20.57 -33.11
CA SER A 104 29.10 21.96 -33.22
C SER A 104 28.75 22.73 -31.94
N LYS A 105 29.24 23.98 -31.82
CA LYS A 105 28.87 24.87 -30.72
C LYS A 105 27.34 25.06 -30.64
N ALA A 106 26.70 25.31 -31.79
CA ALA A 106 25.25 25.46 -31.88
C ALA A 106 24.50 24.20 -31.43
N GLU A 107 24.96 23.00 -31.81
CA GLU A 107 24.35 21.73 -31.38
C GLU A 107 24.55 21.48 -29.87
N THR A 108 25.68 21.92 -29.31
CA THR A 108 25.94 21.82 -27.86
C THR A 108 24.99 22.72 -27.09
N ASP A 109 24.82 23.97 -27.53
CA ASP A 109 23.91 24.94 -26.92
C ASP A 109 22.44 24.49 -27.05
N ALA A 110 22.05 23.98 -28.22
CA ALA A 110 20.73 23.40 -28.45
C ALA A 110 20.48 22.19 -27.54
N PHE A 111 21.48 21.30 -27.39
CA PHE A 111 21.39 20.14 -26.51
C PHE A 111 21.20 20.53 -25.03
N MET A 112 21.90 21.56 -24.55
CA MET A 112 21.69 22.08 -23.19
C MET A 112 20.27 22.64 -23.01
N GLN A 113 19.72 23.29 -24.03
CA GLN A 113 18.33 23.76 -24.01
C GLN A 113 17.33 22.60 -23.99
N LEU A 114 17.54 21.55 -24.78
CA LEU A 114 16.69 20.33 -24.75
C LEU A 114 16.65 19.71 -23.35
N ARG A 115 17.81 19.60 -22.69
CA ARG A 115 17.90 19.12 -21.30
C ARG A 115 17.08 19.98 -20.35
N LYS A 116 17.28 21.29 -20.41
CA LYS A 116 16.58 22.24 -19.53
C LYS A 116 15.05 22.12 -19.70
N ILE A 117 14.57 22.12 -20.94
CA ILE A 117 13.13 22.00 -21.26
C ILE A 117 12.58 20.70 -20.68
N PHE A 118 13.28 19.58 -20.88
CA PHE A 118 12.87 18.29 -20.34
C PHE A 118 12.83 18.28 -18.80
N SER A 119 13.89 18.75 -18.13
CA SER A 119 13.96 18.78 -16.67
C SER A 119 12.86 19.67 -16.07
N GLU A 120 12.52 20.79 -16.70
CA GLU A 120 11.41 21.67 -16.30
C GLU A 120 10.05 20.95 -16.43
N ALA A 121 9.82 20.22 -17.52
CA ALA A 121 8.59 19.45 -17.71
C ALA A 121 8.45 18.33 -16.66
N VAL A 122 9.54 17.60 -16.36
CA VAL A 122 9.53 16.57 -15.33
C VAL A 122 9.31 17.17 -13.94
N GLN A 123 9.98 18.28 -13.62
CA GLN A 123 9.79 18.96 -12.34
C GLN A 123 8.35 19.42 -12.15
N PHE A 124 7.72 19.96 -13.19
CA PHE A 124 6.31 20.33 -13.13
C PHE A 124 5.40 19.13 -12.83
N ARG A 125 5.61 18.00 -13.52
CA ARG A 125 4.81 16.77 -13.33
C ARG A 125 4.97 16.18 -11.92
N ASP A 126 6.22 16.07 -11.46
CA ASP A 126 6.57 15.37 -10.22
C ASP A 126 6.20 16.19 -8.98
N TYR A 127 6.25 17.52 -9.09
CA TYR A 127 5.94 18.46 -8.00
C TYR A 127 4.64 19.23 -8.26
N TYR A 128 3.71 18.68 -9.07
CA TYR A 128 2.46 19.36 -9.44
C TYR A 128 1.69 19.91 -8.23
N PHE A 129 1.59 19.14 -7.15
CA PHE A 129 0.88 19.53 -5.92
C PHE A 129 1.67 20.50 -5.01
N ASP A 130 2.88 20.89 -5.40
CA ASP A 130 3.58 22.03 -4.80
C ASP A 130 3.14 23.35 -5.45
N PHE A 131 2.73 23.29 -6.72
CA PHE A 131 2.25 24.45 -7.47
C PHE A 131 0.74 24.64 -7.34
N PHE A 132 -0.01 23.55 -7.13
CA PHE A 132 -1.46 23.57 -7.10
C PHE A 132 -2.04 22.83 -5.89
N PRO A 133 -3.17 23.30 -5.35
CA PRO A 133 -3.92 22.57 -4.34
C PRO A 133 -4.50 21.26 -4.89
N VAL A 134 -4.83 20.34 -3.96
CA VAL A 134 -5.24 18.96 -4.29
C VAL A 134 -6.61 18.89 -4.98
N ASP A 135 -7.49 19.86 -4.77
CA ASP A 135 -8.76 20.00 -5.51
C ASP A 135 -8.55 20.18 -7.03
N ARG A 136 -7.36 20.61 -7.46
CA ARG A 136 -6.97 20.69 -8.89
C ARG A 136 -6.47 19.35 -9.45
N ALA A 137 -6.52 18.25 -8.70
CA ALA A 137 -6.05 16.93 -9.14
C ALA A 137 -6.66 16.47 -10.47
N VAL A 138 -7.97 16.72 -10.69
CA VAL A 138 -8.69 16.35 -11.93
C VAL A 138 -8.07 16.99 -13.18
N LYS A 139 -7.44 18.16 -13.05
CA LYS A 139 -6.80 18.86 -14.18
C LYS A 139 -5.34 18.49 -14.39
N ARG A 140 -4.75 17.65 -13.53
CA ARG A 140 -3.31 17.34 -13.55
C ARG A 140 -2.86 16.80 -14.91
N ALA A 141 -3.57 15.81 -15.45
CA ALA A 141 -3.21 15.21 -16.75
C ALA A 141 -3.25 16.25 -17.87
N HIS A 142 -4.29 17.09 -17.89
CA HIS A 142 -4.42 18.19 -18.86
C HIS A 142 -3.28 19.21 -18.73
N ASP A 143 -3.03 19.71 -17.51
CA ASP A 143 -2.03 20.75 -17.25
C ASP A 143 -0.60 20.26 -17.57
N VAL A 144 -0.30 18.98 -17.29
CA VAL A 144 0.96 18.33 -17.71
C VAL A 144 1.02 18.24 -19.24
N GLY A 145 -0.05 17.81 -19.89
CA GLY A 145 -0.13 17.71 -21.35
C GLY A 145 0.10 19.05 -22.08
N GLU A 146 -0.41 20.15 -21.52
CA GLU A 146 -0.19 21.52 -22.03
C GLU A 146 1.28 21.94 -21.92
N ILE A 147 1.94 21.69 -20.79
CA ILE A 147 3.36 22.02 -20.62
C ILE A 147 4.24 21.17 -21.52
N VAL A 148 3.93 19.88 -21.65
CA VAL A 148 4.64 19.02 -22.60
C VAL A 148 4.41 19.50 -24.04
N GLY A 149 3.20 19.92 -24.40
CA GLY A 149 2.93 20.53 -25.71
C GLY A 149 3.80 21.75 -26.02
N LYS A 150 3.85 22.73 -25.09
CA LYS A 150 4.72 23.92 -25.20
C LYS A 150 6.21 23.56 -25.26
N SER A 151 6.60 22.54 -24.50
CA SER A 151 7.96 22.00 -24.50
C SER A 151 8.32 21.42 -25.85
N LEU A 152 7.43 20.65 -26.47
CA LEU A 152 7.61 20.04 -27.79
C LEU A 152 7.68 21.09 -28.91
N GLU A 153 6.88 22.16 -28.85
CA GLU A 153 7.01 23.30 -29.78
C GLU A 153 8.40 23.94 -29.69
N SER A 154 8.90 24.12 -28.47
CA SER A 154 10.24 24.69 -28.22
C SER A 154 11.35 23.75 -28.69
N ILE A 155 11.22 22.45 -28.40
CA ILE A 155 12.12 21.39 -28.87
C ILE A 155 12.16 21.37 -30.40
N THR A 156 11.01 21.43 -31.07
CA THR A 156 10.92 21.36 -32.54
C THR A 156 11.72 22.47 -33.23
N LYS A 157 11.72 23.69 -32.67
CA LYS A 157 12.52 24.82 -33.19
C LYS A 157 14.03 24.55 -33.15
N LEU A 158 14.49 23.74 -32.19
CA LEU A 158 15.90 23.36 -32.05
C LEU A 158 16.32 22.26 -33.02
N GLY A 159 15.38 21.48 -33.57
CA GLY A 159 15.66 20.33 -34.43
C GLY A 159 16.50 20.68 -35.67
N ASN A 160 16.25 21.84 -36.28
CA ASN A 160 16.97 22.30 -37.47
C ASN A 160 18.46 22.59 -37.24
N LEU A 161 18.89 22.69 -35.97
CA LEU A 161 20.29 22.90 -35.60
C LEU A 161 21.11 21.60 -35.61
N PHE A 162 20.45 20.44 -35.56
CA PHE A 162 21.11 19.14 -35.49
C PHE A 162 21.40 18.58 -36.88
N LYS A 163 22.66 18.25 -37.12
CA LYS A 163 23.07 17.55 -38.35
C LYS A 163 22.57 16.09 -38.32
N PRO A 164 22.40 15.42 -39.48
CA PRO A 164 21.94 14.03 -39.54
C PRO A 164 22.67 13.07 -38.60
N ARG A 165 23.99 13.26 -38.43
CA ARG A 165 24.82 12.46 -37.51
C ARG A 165 24.40 12.58 -36.04
N ASN A 166 24.00 13.77 -35.60
CA ASN A 166 23.66 14.06 -34.20
C ASN A 166 22.13 14.04 -33.96
N LEU A 167 21.33 13.87 -35.01
CA LEU A 167 19.88 13.85 -34.96
C LEU A 167 19.29 12.80 -33.99
N PRO A 168 19.90 11.60 -33.78
CA PRO A 168 19.43 10.69 -32.74
C PRO A 168 19.38 11.29 -31.33
N TRP A 169 20.27 12.22 -31.01
CA TRP A 169 20.30 12.90 -29.70
C TRP A 169 19.12 13.86 -29.51
N PHE A 170 18.72 14.52 -30.59
CA PHE A 170 17.53 15.35 -30.61
C PHE A 170 16.27 14.49 -30.37
N PHE A 171 16.11 13.41 -31.14
CA PHE A 171 14.97 12.51 -30.98
C PHE A 171 14.94 11.84 -29.61
N ALA A 172 16.10 11.49 -29.03
CA ALA A 172 16.16 10.95 -27.67
C ALA A 172 15.52 11.89 -26.63
N TYR A 173 15.85 13.18 -26.64
CA TYR A 173 15.25 14.13 -25.69
C TYR A 173 13.81 14.49 -26.02
N ARG A 174 13.43 14.52 -27.30
CA ARG A 174 12.03 14.68 -27.68
C ARG A 174 11.18 13.52 -27.18
N ALA A 175 11.66 12.29 -27.34
CA ALA A 175 11.02 11.08 -26.85
C ALA A 175 10.90 11.05 -25.31
N LEU A 176 11.95 11.45 -24.60
CA LEU A 176 11.90 11.62 -23.14
C LEU A 176 10.91 12.69 -22.71
N CYS A 177 10.78 13.79 -23.46
CA CYS A 177 9.77 14.81 -23.19
C CYS A 177 8.36 14.31 -23.46
N LEU A 178 8.15 13.54 -24.53
CA LEU A 178 6.87 12.89 -24.84
C LEU A 178 6.46 11.93 -23.70
N SER A 179 7.40 11.17 -23.14
CA SER A 179 7.12 10.24 -22.04
C SER A 179 6.79 10.90 -20.69
N VAL A 180 6.82 12.23 -20.60
CA VAL A 180 6.33 12.95 -19.40
C VAL A 180 4.79 12.94 -19.36
N ASP A 181 4.15 12.88 -20.53
CA ASP A 181 2.69 12.94 -20.70
C ASP A 181 2.12 11.55 -20.97
N SER A 182 1.25 11.07 -20.07
CA SER A 182 0.60 9.75 -20.18
C SER A 182 -0.36 9.62 -21.36
N LEU A 183 -0.71 10.72 -22.05
CA LEU A 183 -1.54 10.69 -23.26
C LEU A 183 -0.72 10.40 -24.52
N ARG A 184 0.61 10.60 -24.47
CA ARG A 184 1.50 10.51 -25.64
C ARG A 184 2.37 9.25 -25.64
N VAL A 185 1.97 8.21 -24.91
CA VAL A 185 2.73 6.95 -24.74
C VAL A 185 3.14 6.32 -26.07
N LYS A 186 2.24 6.30 -27.07
CA LYS A 186 2.53 5.72 -28.39
C LYS A 186 3.57 6.52 -29.16
N GLU A 187 3.45 7.85 -29.19
CA GLU A 187 4.42 8.74 -29.84
C GLU A 187 5.79 8.64 -29.17
N ALA A 188 5.81 8.63 -27.84
CA ALA A 188 7.03 8.40 -27.07
C ALA A 188 7.66 7.04 -27.42
N HIS A 189 6.85 5.99 -27.51
CA HIS A 189 7.31 4.63 -27.81
C HIS A 189 8.08 4.56 -29.13
N ASP A 190 7.49 5.07 -30.21
CA ASP A 190 8.06 4.97 -31.56
C ASP A 190 9.39 5.72 -31.65
N GLU A 191 9.47 6.91 -31.03
CA GLU A 191 10.71 7.68 -30.98
C GLU A 191 11.77 7.06 -30.07
N LEU A 192 11.36 6.47 -28.93
CA LEU A 192 12.26 5.76 -28.04
C LEU A 192 12.87 4.53 -28.74
N GLN A 193 12.09 3.78 -29.51
CA GLN A 193 12.63 2.68 -30.33
C GLN A 193 13.68 3.18 -31.33
N PHE A 194 13.40 4.29 -32.01
CA PHE A 194 14.37 4.91 -32.92
C PHE A 194 15.65 5.34 -32.17
N ALA A 195 15.49 6.02 -31.02
CA ALA A 195 16.60 6.51 -30.22
C ALA A 195 17.48 5.37 -29.73
N VAL A 196 16.90 4.32 -29.14
CA VAL A 196 17.63 3.15 -28.61
C VAL A 196 18.41 2.42 -29.70
N ARG A 197 17.89 2.32 -30.93
CA ARG A 197 18.62 1.70 -32.06
C ARG A 197 19.94 2.40 -32.38
N HIS A 198 20.00 3.72 -32.20
CA HIS A 198 21.18 4.54 -32.53
C HIS A 198 22.04 4.86 -31.29
N LEU A 199 21.43 4.86 -30.12
CA LEU A 199 21.99 5.28 -28.84
C LEU A 199 21.81 4.13 -27.82
N ALA A 200 22.20 2.92 -28.22
CA ALA A 200 21.99 1.70 -27.44
C ALA A 200 22.81 1.62 -26.14
N HIS A 201 23.83 2.46 -25.98
CA HIS A 201 24.71 2.49 -24.81
C HIS A 201 24.23 3.42 -23.69
N PHE A 202 23.04 4.02 -23.81
CA PHE A 202 22.49 4.90 -22.76
C PHE A 202 21.41 4.18 -21.94
N PRO A 203 21.67 3.91 -20.64
CA PRO A 203 20.71 3.24 -19.76
C PRO A 203 19.34 3.96 -19.69
N ALA A 204 19.34 5.29 -19.62
CA ALA A 204 18.13 6.10 -19.49
C ALA A 204 17.10 5.85 -20.60
N LEU A 205 17.56 5.62 -21.84
CA LEU A 205 16.66 5.34 -22.97
C LEU A 205 16.05 3.93 -22.89
N TRP A 206 16.80 2.95 -22.39
CA TRP A 206 16.26 1.63 -22.10
C TRP A 206 15.26 1.66 -20.96
N ILE A 207 15.49 2.48 -19.93
CA ILE A 207 14.51 2.68 -18.86
C ILE A 207 13.23 3.30 -19.42
N ALA A 208 13.32 4.41 -20.17
CA ALA A 208 12.15 5.06 -20.76
C ALA A 208 11.40 4.14 -21.74
N LEU A 209 12.12 3.39 -22.60
CA LEU A 209 11.50 2.40 -23.49
C LEU A 209 10.81 1.28 -22.71
N GLY A 210 11.43 0.82 -21.63
CA GLY A 210 10.85 -0.17 -20.72
C GLY A 210 9.58 0.34 -20.03
N GLU A 211 9.57 1.59 -19.59
CA GLU A 211 8.37 2.26 -19.05
C GLU A 211 7.25 2.33 -20.09
N SER A 212 7.57 2.70 -21.32
CA SER A 212 6.59 2.74 -22.41
C SER A 212 6.00 1.36 -22.74
N HIS A 213 6.81 0.28 -22.75
CA HIS A 213 6.29 -1.09 -22.87
C HIS A 213 5.40 -1.47 -21.68
N TRP A 214 5.80 -1.04 -20.47
CA TRP A 214 5.09 -1.32 -19.24
C TRP A 214 3.70 -0.65 -19.22
N GLU A 215 3.61 0.60 -19.67
CA GLU A 215 2.34 1.34 -19.83
C GLU A 215 1.41 0.70 -20.87
N GLN A 216 1.97 0.03 -21.87
CA GLN A 216 1.21 -0.75 -22.85
C GLN A 216 0.83 -2.16 -22.35
N GLY A 217 1.24 -2.55 -21.14
CA GLY A 217 0.96 -3.86 -20.55
C GLY A 217 1.89 -4.99 -20.99
N ASP A 218 2.91 -4.70 -21.80
CA ASP A 218 3.94 -5.66 -22.21
C ASP A 218 5.08 -5.72 -21.19
N TYR A 219 4.77 -6.36 -20.06
CA TYR A 219 5.70 -6.46 -18.94
C TYR A 219 6.94 -7.31 -19.25
N TYR A 220 6.88 -8.23 -20.21
CA TYR A 220 8.04 -9.05 -20.59
C TYR A 220 9.07 -8.21 -21.33
N MET A 221 8.64 -7.40 -22.31
CA MET A 221 9.54 -6.47 -23.01
C MET A 221 10.04 -5.37 -22.10
N ALA A 222 9.21 -4.89 -21.16
CA ALA A 222 9.64 -3.95 -20.13
C ALA A 222 10.79 -4.52 -19.29
N VAL A 223 10.67 -5.76 -18.78
CA VAL A 223 11.72 -6.46 -18.03
C VAL A 223 13.01 -6.56 -18.85
N ALA A 224 12.93 -6.97 -20.13
CA ALA A 224 14.11 -7.06 -20.99
C ALA A 224 14.83 -5.71 -21.15
N CYS A 225 14.08 -4.62 -21.28
CA CYS A 225 14.64 -3.26 -21.35
C CYS A 225 15.33 -2.85 -20.03
N PHE A 226 14.69 -3.12 -18.89
CA PHE A 226 15.28 -2.80 -17.59
C PHE A 226 16.50 -3.67 -17.26
N GLU A 227 16.51 -4.95 -17.63
CA GLU A 227 17.71 -5.80 -17.53
C GLU A 227 18.84 -5.24 -18.40
N LYS A 228 18.53 -4.78 -19.61
CA LYS A 228 19.52 -4.12 -20.47
C LYS A 228 20.08 -2.85 -19.85
N ALA A 229 19.23 -2.00 -19.28
CA ALA A 229 19.66 -0.80 -18.57
C ALA A 229 20.58 -1.13 -17.38
N ALA A 230 20.21 -2.11 -16.56
CA ALA A 230 21.01 -2.56 -15.42
C ALA A 230 22.39 -3.12 -15.81
N MET A 231 22.47 -3.77 -16.98
CA MET A 231 23.75 -4.24 -17.54
C MET A 231 24.66 -3.11 -18.01
N LEU A 232 24.08 -2.00 -18.50
CA LEU A 232 24.83 -0.86 -19.01
C LEU A 232 25.36 0.05 -17.89
N ASP A 233 24.59 0.19 -16.81
CA ASP A 233 25.01 0.93 -15.61
C ASP A 233 24.59 0.19 -14.34
N ALA A 234 25.53 -0.59 -13.80
CA ALA A 234 25.32 -1.33 -12.55
C ALA A 234 25.24 -0.43 -11.31
N SER A 235 25.61 0.85 -11.41
CA SER A 235 25.51 1.79 -10.29
C SER A 235 24.13 2.43 -10.16
N ASP A 236 23.36 2.45 -11.25
CA ASP A 236 21.99 2.97 -11.26
C ASP A 236 21.01 1.98 -10.60
N VAL A 237 20.23 2.50 -9.65
CA VAL A 237 19.23 1.73 -8.91
C VAL A 237 17.87 1.73 -9.59
N VAL A 238 17.62 2.66 -10.51
CA VAL A 238 16.32 2.81 -11.19
C VAL A 238 15.91 1.53 -11.93
N PRO A 239 16.79 0.87 -12.72
CA PRO A 239 16.45 -0.40 -13.35
C PRO A 239 16.04 -1.49 -12.35
N LEU A 240 16.69 -1.58 -11.18
CA LEU A 240 16.37 -2.58 -10.16
C LEU A 240 14.96 -2.36 -9.59
N VAL A 241 14.63 -1.10 -9.32
CA VAL A 241 13.28 -0.70 -8.88
C VAL A 241 12.25 -1.07 -9.95
N LYS A 242 12.50 -0.73 -11.21
CA LYS A 242 11.58 -1.00 -12.33
C LYS A 242 11.39 -2.49 -12.58
N LEU A 243 12.46 -3.30 -12.51
CA LEU A 243 12.38 -4.76 -12.57
C LEU A 243 11.51 -5.35 -11.46
N SER A 244 11.74 -4.91 -10.22
CA SER A 244 10.94 -5.33 -9.06
C SER A 244 9.46 -4.96 -9.25
N CYS A 245 9.17 -3.76 -9.75
CA CYS A 245 7.81 -3.33 -10.12
C CYS A 245 7.17 -4.21 -11.20
N SER A 246 7.88 -4.51 -12.29
CA SER A 246 7.34 -5.35 -13.37
C SER A 246 7.10 -6.79 -12.92
N MET A 247 8.00 -7.34 -12.09
CA MET A 247 7.83 -8.69 -11.52
C MET A 247 6.57 -8.80 -10.67
N ARG A 248 6.16 -7.75 -9.94
CA ARG A 248 4.89 -7.73 -9.20
C ARG A 248 3.67 -8.01 -10.09
N LEU A 249 3.68 -7.52 -11.33
CA LEU A 249 2.58 -7.72 -12.27
C LEU A 249 2.64 -9.06 -12.98
N LEU A 250 3.86 -9.52 -13.30
CA LEU A 250 4.07 -10.85 -13.88
C LEU A 250 3.69 -11.97 -12.90
N LEU A 251 3.85 -11.75 -11.59
CA LEU A 251 3.38 -12.70 -10.57
C LEU A 251 1.92 -13.07 -10.77
N GLY A 252 1.03 -12.11 -11.05
CA GLY A 252 -0.39 -12.40 -11.27
C GLY A 252 -0.68 -13.32 -12.47
N LYS A 253 0.26 -13.38 -13.43
CA LYS A 253 0.15 -14.22 -14.64
C LYS A 253 0.85 -15.58 -14.50
N GLU A 254 1.70 -15.75 -13.48
CA GLU A 254 2.46 -16.98 -13.27
C GLU A 254 1.64 -18.03 -12.54
N THR A 255 1.44 -19.19 -13.21
CA THR A 255 0.67 -20.32 -12.68
C THR A 255 1.55 -21.35 -11.99
N ASP A 256 2.83 -21.46 -12.37
CA ASP A 256 3.73 -22.41 -11.73
C ASP A 256 4.16 -21.90 -10.34
N SER A 257 3.86 -22.69 -9.31
CA SER A 257 4.14 -22.31 -7.92
C SER A 257 5.62 -22.12 -7.62
N THR A 258 6.51 -22.85 -8.31
CA THR A 258 7.95 -22.80 -8.10
C THR A 258 8.54 -21.55 -8.75
N GLU A 259 8.19 -21.27 -10.01
CA GLU A 259 8.59 -20.06 -10.71
C GLU A 259 8.01 -18.81 -10.06
N ARG A 260 6.75 -18.87 -9.60
CA ARG A 260 6.15 -17.80 -8.80
C ARG A 260 6.96 -17.50 -7.53
N LEU A 261 7.41 -18.54 -6.82
CA LEU A 261 8.25 -18.37 -5.62
C LEU A 261 9.63 -17.79 -5.98
N LYS A 262 10.27 -18.26 -7.04
CA LYS A 262 11.55 -17.71 -7.52
C LYS A 262 11.42 -16.24 -7.88
N MET A 263 10.36 -15.86 -8.58
CA MET A 263 10.09 -14.47 -8.96
C MET A 263 9.81 -13.59 -7.74
N LEU A 264 9.06 -14.09 -6.74
CA LEU A 264 8.87 -13.39 -5.45
C LEU A 264 10.21 -13.11 -4.75
N LEU A 265 11.07 -14.13 -4.63
CA LEU A 265 12.37 -13.99 -3.98
C LEU A 265 13.29 -13.03 -4.75
N ARG A 266 13.30 -13.10 -6.09
CA ARG A 266 14.06 -12.18 -6.94
C ARG A 266 13.57 -10.74 -6.78
N MET A 267 12.26 -10.53 -6.78
CA MET A 267 11.64 -9.21 -6.59
C MET A 267 12.04 -8.55 -5.27
N VAL A 268 11.96 -9.29 -4.14
CA VAL A 268 12.37 -8.79 -2.82
C VAL A 268 13.88 -8.53 -2.78
N SER A 269 14.68 -9.42 -3.38
CA SER A 269 16.13 -9.26 -3.47
C SER A 269 16.52 -7.97 -4.20
N LEU A 270 15.92 -7.72 -5.36
CA LEU A 270 16.12 -6.48 -6.14
C LEU A 270 15.75 -5.23 -5.34
N ALA A 271 14.62 -5.27 -4.60
CA ALA A 271 14.20 -4.14 -3.79
C ALA A 271 15.15 -3.87 -2.61
N LYS A 272 15.62 -4.92 -1.92
CA LYS A 272 16.61 -4.80 -0.84
C LYS A 272 17.95 -4.28 -1.37
N ASP A 273 18.40 -4.74 -2.53
CA ASP A 273 19.62 -4.28 -3.18
C ASP A 273 19.52 -2.80 -3.59
N ALA A 274 18.39 -2.37 -4.15
CA ALA A 274 18.15 -0.96 -4.48
C ALA A 274 18.25 -0.04 -3.24
N VAL A 275 17.65 -0.44 -2.11
CA VAL A 275 17.76 0.27 -0.83
C VAL A 275 19.20 0.28 -0.31
N ALA A 276 19.90 -0.85 -0.37
CA ALA A 276 21.29 -0.94 0.10
C ALA A 276 22.25 -0.03 -0.69
N ARG A 277 21.99 0.15 -1.99
CA ARG A 277 22.78 1.04 -2.85
C ARG A 277 22.38 2.51 -2.70
N CYS A 278 21.10 2.77 -2.39
CA CYS A 278 20.55 4.12 -2.33
C CYS A 278 19.54 4.26 -1.18
N PRO A 279 20.02 4.34 0.07
CA PRO A 279 19.17 4.36 1.27
C PRO A 279 18.46 5.71 1.49
N ASP A 280 18.90 6.78 0.83
CA ASP A 280 18.28 8.11 0.95
C ASP A 280 17.14 8.32 -0.06
N SER A 281 16.87 7.35 -0.93
CA SER A 281 15.83 7.46 -1.95
C SER A 281 14.48 6.93 -1.44
N GLY A 282 13.45 7.78 -1.47
CA GLY A 282 12.11 7.33 -1.11
C GLY A 282 11.57 6.26 -2.07
N ASP A 283 11.90 6.32 -3.36
CA ASP A 283 11.44 5.34 -4.35
C ASP A 283 11.96 3.92 -4.06
N THR A 284 13.20 3.79 -3.58
CA THR A 284 13.76 2.47 -3.23
C THR A 284 13.06 1.89 -2.01
N TRP A 285 12.79 2.72 -0.99
CA TRP A 285 11.99 2.34 0.19
C TRP A 285 10.54 2.01 -0.16
N TYR A 286 9.90 2.79 -1.02
CA TYR A 286 8.55 2.50 -1.50
C TYR A 286 8.49 1.17 -2.24
N ASN A 287 9.47 0.92 -3.10
CA ASN A 287 9.57 -0.36 -3.81
C ASN A 287 9.82 -1.54 -2.86
N LEU A 288 10.60 -1.35 -1.79
CA LEU A 288 10.77 -2.37 -0.75
C LEU A 288 9.47 -2.61 0.01
N GLY A 289 8.77 -1.57 0.45
CA GLY A 289 7.49 -1.68 1.16
C GLY A 289 6.45 -2.45 0.38
N THR A 290 6.27 -2.10 -0.91
CA THR A 290 5.36 -2.82 -1.83
C THR A 290 5.80 -4.26 -2.10
N SER A 291 7.10 -4.51 -2.25
CA SER A 291 7.63 -5.88 -2.46
C SER A 291 7.41 -6.77 -1.24
N LEU A 292 7.61 -6.24 -0.02
CA LEU A 292 7.35 -6.95 1.23
C LEU A 292 5.85 -7.22 1.44
N LEU A 293 4.99 -6.29 1.05
CA LEU A 293 3.53 -6.46 1.09
C LEU A 293 3.07 -7.61 0.17
N VAL A 294 3.60 -7.69 -1.06
CA VAL A 294 3.36 -8.83 -1.96
C VAL A 294 3.96 -10.11 -1.40
N TYR A 295 5.15 -10.07 -0.80
CA TYR A 295 5.78 -11.26 -0.23
C TYR A 295 5.04 -11.80 1.00
N PHE A 296 4.52 -10.89 1.84
CA PHE A 296 3.66 -11.24 2.98
C PHE A 296 2.48 -12.10 2.54
N SER A 297 1.87 -11.79 1.41
CA SER A 297 0.80 -12.60 0.82
C SER A 297 1.20 -14.08 0.70
N ALA A 298 2.39 -14.33 0.15
CA ALA A 298 2.85 -15.69 -0.05
C ALA A 298 3.26 -16.43 1.24
N LYS A 299 3.74 -15.71 2.26
CA LYS A 299 4.38 -16.30 3.45
C LYS A 299 3.60 -16.17 4.75
N ALA A 300 2.63 -15.26 4.83
CA ALA A 300 1.77 -15.07 6.00
C ALA A 300 2.51 -14.76 7.32
N GLN A 301 3.66 -14.09 7.26
CA GLN A 301 4.49 -13.77 8.43
C GLN A 301 4.29 -12.33 8.89
N SER A 302 3.88 -12.11 10.14
CA SER A 302 3.59 -10.76 10.68
C SER A 302 4.78 -9.80 10.59
N ASP A 303 6.02 -10.30 10.72
CA ASP A 303 7.23 -9.48 10.61
C ASP A 303 7.34 -8.78 9.24
N LEU A 304 6.86 -9.42 8.16
CA LEU A 304 6.91 -8.84 6.82
C LEU A 304 5.99 -7.62 6.67
N ILE A 305 4.86 -7.59 7.36
CA ILE A 305 3.98 -6.40 7.38
C ILE A 305 4.62 -5.26 8.16
N LEU A 306 5.28 -5.56 9.29
CA LEU A 306 6.01 -4.56 10.05
C LEU A 306 7.18 -3.98 9.25
N GLU A 307 7.98 -4.82 8.59
CA GLU A 307 9.04 -4.36 7.68
C GLU A 307 8.49 -3.53 6.52
N SER A 308 7.33 -3.91 5.96
CA SER A 308 6.65 -3.16 4.90
C SER A 308 6.21 -1.77 5.38
N LEU A 309 5.58 -1.68 6.56
CA LEU A 309 5.17 -0.41 7.17
C LEU A 309 6.37 0.50 7.45
N ALA A 310 7.47 -0.03 7.99
CA ALA A 310 8.69 0.73 8.24
C ALA A 310 9.33 1.24 6.93
N ALA A 311 9.25 0.47 5.84
CA ALA A 311 9.71 0.90 4.54
C ALA A 311 8.83 2.03 3.95
N PHE A 312 7.49 1.94 4.08
CA PHE A 312 6.59 3.02 3.69
C PHE A 312 6.81 4.30 4.50
N GLU A 313 7.04 4.18 5.80
CA GLU A 313 7.36 5.32 6.67
C GLU A 313 8.63 6.04 6.20
N LYS A 314 9.70 5.31 5.89
CA LYS A 314 10.92 5.90 5.31
C LYS A 314 10.66 6.56 3.96
N ALA A 315 9.85 5.94 3.12
CA ALA A 315 9.48 6.46 1.81
C ALA A 315 8.65 7.76 1.90
N SER A 316 7.88 7.96 2.99
CA SER A 316 7.06 9.15 3.20
C SER A 316 7.86 10.46 3.31
N SER A 317 9.16 10.37 3.54
CA SER A 317 10.07 11.53 3.50
C SER A 317 10.25 12.11 2.09
N CYS A 318 9.89 11.35 1.04
CA CYS A 318 9.99 11.80 -0.35
C CYS A 318 8.75 12.58 -0.78
N ARG A 319 8.96 13.87 -1.05
CA ARG A 319 7.90 14.80 -1.45
C ARG A 319 7.18 14.39 -2.73
N ILE A 320 7.89 13.82 -3.70
CA ILE A 320 7.30 13.32 -4.95
C ILE A 320 6.30 12.19 -4.66
N LEU A 321 6.64 11.26 -3.76
CA LEU A 321 5.76 10.15 -3.40
C LEU A 321 4.49 10.61 -2.68
N LEU A 322 4.58 11.67 -1.86
CA LEU A 322 3.41 12.25 -1.19
C LEU A 322 2.36 12.81 -2.16
N GLY A 323 2.75 13.11 -3.40
CA GLY A 323 1.88 13.53 -4.49
C GLY A 323 1.36 12.39 -5.38
N LYS A 324 1.63 11.11 -5.07
CA LYS A 324 1.17 9.95 -5.84
C LYS A 324 0.07 9.20 -5.08
N ALA A 325 -1.08 8.97 -5.72
CA ALA A 325 -2.22 8.33 -5.05
C ALA A 325 -1.89 6.88 -4.65
N GLU A 326 -1.12 6.16 -5.46
CA GLU A 326 -0.81 4.75 -5.26
C GLU A 326 0.14 4.50 -4.09
N PHE A 327 0.99 5.50 -3.78
CA PHE A 327 1.79 5.47 -2.55
C PHE A 327 0.89 5.36 -1.33
N HIS A 328 -0.09 6.26 -1.21
CA HIS A 328 -1.03 6.26 -0.11
C HIS A 328 -1.93 5.03 -0.13
N TYR A 329 -2.42 4.60 -1.29
CA TYR A 329 -3.24 3.39 -1.39
C TYR A 329 -2.52 2.14 -0.89
N ASN A 330 -1.28 1.93 -1.32
CA ASN A 330 -0.48 0.77 -0.90
C ASN A 330 -0.09 0.87 0.57
N TYR A 331 0.22 2.06 1.08
CA TYR A 331 0.50 2.26 2.50
C TYR A 331 -0.75 2.01 3.37
N GLY A 332 -1.93 2.47 2.93
CA GLY A 332 -3.20 2.15 3.56
C GLY A 332 -3.50 0.65 3.57
N THR A 333 -3.15 -0.05 2.48
CA THR A 333 -3.27 -1.51 2.38
C THR A 333 -2.38 -2.24 3.39
N ALA A 334 -1.16 -1.75 3.64
CA ALA A 334 -0.31 -2.31 4.71
C ALA A 334 -0.90 -2.05 6.11
N ASN A 335 -1.46 -0.86 6.33
CA ASN A 335 -2.07 -0.47 7.60
C ASN A 335 -3.31 -1.32 7.93
N ILE A 336 -4.21 -1.57 6.97
CA ILE A 336 -5.38 -2.43 7.21
C ILE A 336 -4.96 -3.87 7.58
N LEU A 337 -3.96 -4.46 6.89
CA LEU A 337 -3.49 -5.81 7.19
C LEU A 337 -2.88 -5.92 8.58
N TYR A 338 -2.22 -4.85 9.04
CA TYR A 338 -1.72 -4.77 10.41
C TYR A 338 -2.84 -4.50 11.43
N GLY A 339 -3.94 -3.86 11.03
CA GLY A 339 -5.06 -3.46 11.89
C GLY A 339 -5.00 -2.00 12.37
N ASN A 340 -4.26 -1.14 11.67
CA ASN A 340 -4.22 0.31 11.85
C ASN A 340 -5.32 0.95 11.00
N TYR A 341 -6.56 0.86 11.45
CA TYR A 341 -7.72 1.21 10.62
C TYR A 341 -7.87 2.71 10.36
N GLN A 342 -7.54 3.58 11.33
CA GLN A 342 -7.61 5.04 11.13
C GLN A 342 -6.58 5.47 10.08
N GLU A 343 -5.34 5.02 10.21
CA GLU A 343 -4.27 5.31 9.27
C GLU A 343 -4.62 4.80 7.86
N ALA A 344 -5.23 3.62 7.75
CA ALA A 344 -5.71 3.11 6.46
C ALA A 344 -6.77 4.03 5.82
N ILE A 345 -7.74 4.52 6.61
CA ILE A 345 -8.76 5.48 6.15
C ILE A 345 -8.10 6.79 5.69
N ASP A 346 -7.19 7.35 6.48
CA ASP A 346 -6.52 8.62 6.15
C ASP A 346 -5.70 8.51 4.86
N MET A 347 -5.00 7.39 4.68
CA MET A 347 -4.24 7.10 3.46
C MET A 347 -5.16 6.95 2.24
N TRP A 348 -6.29 6.25 2.36
CA TRP A 348 -7.23 6.10 1.24
C TRP A 348 -7.99 7.38 0.91
N LEU A 349 -8.33 8.21 1.90
CA LEU A 349 -8.85 9.56 1.66
C LEU A 349 -7.85 10.40 0.87
N ARG A 350 -6.56 10.32 1.24
CA ARG A 350 -5.49 11.04 0.53
C ARG A 350 -5.34 10.52 -0.90
N ALA A 351 -5.37 9.20 -1.11
CA ALA A 351 -5.33 8.61 -2.44
C ALA A 351 -6.50 9.09 -3.32
N SER A 352 -7.73 9.05 -2.80
CA SER A 352 -8.92 9.55 -3.52
C SER A 352 -8.86 11.04 -3.83
N ALA A 353 -8.23 11.85 -2.98
CA ALA A 353 -8.08 13.28 -3.25
C ALA A 353 -7.04 13.56 -4.34
N LEU A 354 -5.96 12.77 -4.40
CA LEU A 354 -4.88 12.92 -5.39
C LEU A 354 -5.27 12.40 -6.77
N GLU A 355 -6.13 11.37 -6.84
CA GLU A 355 -6.69 10.83 -8.09
C GLU A 355 -8.20 10.61 -7.95
N PRO A 356 -9.02 11.66 -8.18
CA PRO A 356 -10.47 11.58 -8.00
C PRO A 356 -11.16 10.61 -8.95
N ASP A 357 -10.59 10.32 -10.11
CA ASP A 357 -11.15 9.37 -11.08
C ASP A 357 -10.81 7.90 -10.75
N TRP A 358 -9.94 7.67 -9.76
CA TRP A 358 -9.63 6.32 -9.27
C TRP A 358 -10.60 5.94 -8.15
N ASP A 359 -11.58 5.09 -8.46
CA ASP A 359 -12.64 4.72 -7.51
C ASP A 359 -12.20 3.73 -6.43
N LYS A 360 -11.17 2.92 -6.69
CA LYS A 360 -10.74 1.82 -5.80
C LYS A 360 -10.46 2.25 -4.35
N PRO A 361 -9.76 3.37 -4.05
CA PRO A 361 -9.58 3.82 -2.68
C PRO A 361 -10.90 4.24 -2.00
N LYS A 362 -11.85 4.83 -2.76
CA LYS A 362 -13.18 5.18 -2.24
C LYS A 362 -13.98 3.93 -1.90
N GLU A 363 -13.97 2.93 -2.78
CA GLU A 363 -14.60 1.63 -2.54
C GLU A 363 -14.06 0.97 -1.28
N LYS A 364 -12.73 0.95 -1.13
CA LYS A 364 -12.06 0.38 0.05
C LYS A 364 -12.40 1.12 1.34
N LEU A 365 -12.50 2.43 1.30
CA LEU A 365 -12.94 3.23 2.44
C LEU A 365 -14.39 2.88 2.84
N VAL A 366 -15.31 2.83 1.88
CA VAL A 366 -16.72 2.49 2.13
C VAL A 366 -16.84 1.06 2.69
N GLU A 367 -16.11 0.10 2.11
CA GLU A 367 -16.07 -1.29 2.57
C GLU A 367 -15.58 -1.38 4.03
N LEU A 368 -14.47 -0.71 4.35
CA LEU A 368 -13.87 -0.74 5.69
C LEU A 368 -14.79 -0.10 6.74
N VAL A 369 -15.35 1.09 6.46
CA VAL A 369 -16.24 1.78 7.41
C VAL A 369 -17.50 0.95 7.66
N LYS A 370 -18.11 0.36 6.62
CA LYS A 370 -19.25 -0.55 6.77
C LYS A 370 -18.88 -1.77 7.63
N TYR A 371 -17.74 -2.39 7.37
CA TYR A 371 -17.24 -3.53 8.13
C TYR A 371 -17.03 -3.21 9.62
N LEU A 372 -16.36 -2.09 9.94
CA LEU A 372 -16.08 -1.71 11.32
C LEU A 372 -17.35 -1.26 12.07
N THR A 373 -18.29 -0.61 11.36
CA THR A 373 -19.60 -0.24 11.92
C THR A 373 -20.41 -1.48 12.25
N PHE A 374 -20.43 -2.48 11.36
CA PHE A 374 -21.08 -3.77 11.59
C PHE A 374 -20.53 -4.47 12.84
N ILE A 375 -19.20 -4.47 13.05
CA ILE A 375 -18.61 -5.03 14.27
C ILE A 375 -19.07 -4.26 15.51
N SER A 376 -18.99 -2.93 15.46
CA SER A 376 -19.39 -2.06 16.58
C SER A 376 -20.84 -2.28 16.98
N ASP A 377 -21.75 -2.39 16.01
CA ASP A 377 -23.17 -2.64 16.25
C ASP A 377 -23.43 -4.01 16.90
N LEU A 378 -22.68 -5.04 16.50
CA LEU A 378 -22.74 -6.35 17.12
C LEU A 378 -22.18 -6.35 18.56
N VAL A 379 -21.06 -5.67 18.79
CA VAL A 379 -20.44 -5.57 20.13
C VAL A 379 -21.31 -4.76 21.09
N THR A 380 -21.92 -3.67 20.63
CA THR A 380 -22.82 -2.82 21.43
C THR A 380 -24.19 -3.46 21.65
N GLY A 381 -24.42 -4.65 21.11
CA GLY A 381 -25.63 -5.43 21.34
C GLY A 381 -26.87 -4.82 20.70
N LYS A 382 -26.73 -4.05 19.62
CA LYS A 382 -27.88 -3.59 18.81
C LYS A 382 -28.60 -4.76 18.13
N ASP A 383 -27.95 -5.92 18.03
CA ASP A 383 -28.55 -7.16 17.55
C ASP A 383 -29.43 -7.83 18.63
N ARG A 384 -30.75 -7.83 18.37
CA ARG A 384 -31.76 -8.48 19.22
C ARG A 384 -31.65 -10.00 19.24
N THR A 385 -31.11 -10.62 18.18
CA THR A 385 -30.99 -12.09 18.08
C THR A 385 -29.88 -12.63 18.97
N PHE A 386 -28.76 -11.91 19.08
CA PHE A 386 -27.70 -12.18 20.05
C PHE A 386 -28.25 -12.23 21.48
N ARG A 387 -28.94 -11.16 21.92
CA ARG A 387 -29.48 -11.07 23.30
C ARG A 387 -30.35 -12.27 23.71
N ARG A 388 -31.07 -12.87 22.76
CA ARG A 388 -31.92 -14.05 23.01
C ARG A 388 -31.13 -15.36 23.16
N ARG A 389 -29.98 -15.49 22.50
CA ARG A 389 -29.19 -16.75 22.43
C ARG A 389 -27.95 -16.76 23.34
N VAL A 390 -27.51 -15.60 23.84
CA VAL A 390 -26.32 -15.44 24.72
C VAL A 390 -26.28 -16.47 25.84
N LYS A 391 -27.36 -16.58 26.62
CA LYS A 391 -27.40 -17.47 27.79
C LYS A 391 -27.24 -18.94 27.39
N GLN A 392 -27.99 -19.38 26.38
CA GLN A 392 -27.91 -20.75 25.85
C GLN A 392 -26.50 -21.07 25.32
N LEU A 393 -25.89 -20.15 24.58
CA LEU A 393 -24.56 -20.34 24.01
C LEU A 393 -23.48 -20.39 25.09
N ALA A 394 -23.51 -19.47 26.06
CA ALA A 394 -22.58 -19.40 27.18
C ALA A 394 -22.65 -20.66 28.07
N GLU A 395 -23.85 -21.17 28.33
CA GLU A 395 -24.07 -22.43 29.07
C GLU A 395 -23.53 -23.64 28.31
N SER A 396 -23.57 -23.59 26.97
CA SER A 396 -23.10 -24.68 26.11
C SER A 396 -21.59 -24.68 25.84
N VAL A 397 -20.84 -23.68 26.33
CA VAL A 397 -19.38 -23.63 26.20
C VAL A 397 -18.76 -24.86 26.90
N PRO A 398 -17.86 -25.63 26.25
CA PRO A 398 -17.23 -26.78 26.87
C PRO A 398 -16.48 -26.43 28.17
N ARG A 399 -16.71 -27.19 29.24
CA ARG A 399 -16.03 -27.01 30.55
C ARG A 399 -15.27 -28.26 31.01
N LYS A 400 -15.42 -29.38 30.29
CA LYS A 400 -14.80 -30.68 30.58
C LYS A 400 -13.85 -31.05 29.45
N ASN A 401 -12.90 -31.94 29.72
CA ASN A 401 -11.93 -32.46 28.74
C ASN A 401 -11.06 -31.37 28.09
N LEU A 402 -10.73 -30.32 28.85
CA LEU A 402 -9.91 -29.20 28.36
C LEU A 402 -8.41 -29.42 28.54
N SER A 403 -7.99 -30.52 29.18
CA SER A 403 -6.57 -30.81 29.45
C SER A 403 -5.70 -30.77 28.19
N SER A 404 -6.25 -31.18 27.03
CA SER A 404 -5.56 -31.17 25.74
C SER A 404 -5.29 -29.78 25.18
N ILE A 405 -6.09 -28.77 25.56
CA ILE A 405 -5.94 -27.39 25.09
C ILE A 405 -5.21 -26.51 26.10
N LEU A 406 -5.19 -26.90 27.38
CA LEU A 406 -4.62 -26.11 28.46
C LEU A 406 -3.09 -26.20 28.56
N VAL A 407 -2.44 -27.06 27.80
CA VAL A 407 -0.99 -27.24 27.84
C VAL A 407 -0.40 -26.85 26.48
N ASP A 408 0.62 -25.99 26.48
CA ASP A 408 1.39 -25.76 25.26
C ASP A 408 2.26 -26.99 24.95
N PRO A 409 2.10 -27.65 23.80
CA PRO A 409 2.98 -28.76 23.42
C PRO A 409 4.45 -28.36 23.32
N ALA A 410 4.76 -27.09 23.07
CA ALA A 410 6.13 -26.57 23.03
C ALA A 410 6.69 -26.23 24.43
N SER A 411 5.82 -26.01 25.42
CA SER A 411 6.21 -25.72 26.81
C SER A 411 5.26 -26.42 27.81
N PRO A 412 5.41 -27.75 27.99
CA PRO A 412 4.45 -28.57 28.75
C PRO A 412 4.32 -28.22 30.24
N ARG A 413 5.23 -27.38 30.77
CA ARG A 413 5.27 -26.98 32.18
C ARG A 413 4.37 -25.78 32.50
N THR A 414 3.83 -25.11 31.49
CA THR A 414 3.00 -23.92 31.68
C THR A 414 1.59 -24.23 31.22
N ALA A 415 0.67 -24.38 32.18
CA ALA A 415 -0.75 -24.55 31.87
C ALA A 415 -1.40 -23.18 31.66
N TYR A 416 -2.14 -23.02 30.58
CA TYR A 416 -2.94 -21.83 30.33
C TYR A 416 -4.04 -21.68 31.37
N LYS A 417 -4.28 -20.44 31.80
CA LYS A 417 -5.44 -20.10 32.62
C LYS A 417 -6.57 -19.61 31.72
N ILE A 418 -7.69 -20.33 31.70
CA ILE A 418 -8.91 -19.84 31.06
C ILE A 418 -9.43 -18.65 31.85
N VAL A 419 -9.68 -17.54 31.15
CA VAL A 419 -10.19 -16.30 31.73
C VAL A 419 -11.38 -15.80 30.93
N SER A 420 -12.21 -14.97 31.55
CA SER A 420 -13.26 -14.26 30.81
C SER A 420 -12.63 -13.29 29.82
N VAL A 421 -13.21 -13.18 28.62
CA VAL A 421 -12.71 -12.27 27.57
C VAL A 421 -12.76 -10.81 28.01
N LYS A 422 -13.66 -10.47 28.94
CA LYS A 422 -13.77 -9.12 29.52
C LYS A 422 -12.51 -8.70 30.28
N THR A 423 -11.85 -9.66 30.95
CA THR A 423 -10.69 -9.43 31.82
C THR A 423 -9.37 -9.31 31.05
N LEU A 424 -9.37 -9.60 29.75
CA LEU A 424 -8.18 -9.45 28.92
C LEU A 424 -7.78 -7.98 28.79
N SER A 425 -6.48 -7.73 28.95
CA SER A 425 -5.87 -6.41 28.78
C SER A 425 -5.52 -6.16 27.30
N VAL A 426 -5.48 -4.89 26.87
CA VAL A 426 -4.98 -4.54 25.53
C VAL A 426 -3.50 -4.91 25.42
N GLY A 427 -3.14 -5.56 24.31
CA GLY A 427 -1.81 -6.13 24.08
C GLY A 427 -1.77 -7.65 24.30
N GLN A 428 -0.57 -8.15 24.57
CA GLN A 428 -0.29 -9.57 24.72
C GLN A 428 -0.72 -10.07 26.10
N ASN A 429 -1.54 -11.12 26.16
CA ASN A 429 -1.99 -11.74 27.41
C ASN A 429 -1.37 -13.15 27.59
N ALA A 430 -0.08 -13.20 27.91
CA ALA A 430 0.69 -14.44 28.00
C ALA A 430 0.20 -15.38 29.11
N GLY A 431 0.16 -16.69 28.83
CA GLY A 431 -0.28 -17.73 29.77
C GLY A 431 -1.79 -17.74 30.03
N LEU A 432 -2.56 -16.90 29.35
CA LEU A 432 -4.02 -16.88 29.41
C LEU A 432 -4.62 -17.55 28.18
N MET A 433 -5.87 -18.00 28.31
CA MET A 433 -6.64 -18.57 27.20
C MET A 433 -8.05 -17.96 27.15
N ALA A 434 -8.41 -17.44 25.97
CA ALA A 434 -9.79 -17.13 25.64
C ALA A 434 -10.46 -18.40 25.11
N HIS A 435 -11.53 -18.85 25.76
CA HIS A 435 -12.26 -20.08 25.40
C HIS A 435 -13.76 -19.81 25.33
N GLY A 436 -14.38 -20.23 24.23
CA GLY A 436 -15.78 -19.93 24.00
C GLY A 436 -16.37 -20.62 22.78
N LYS A 437 -17.57 -20.16 22.39
CA LYS A 437 -18.25 -20.59 21.16
C LYS A 437 -18.42 -19.44 20.18
N ILE A 438 -18.52 -19.79 18.91
CA ILE A 438 -18.83 -18.84 17.83
C ILE A 438 -20.34 -18.59 17.82
N TYR A 439 -20.79 -17.35 18.00
CA TYR A 439 -22.22 -17.03 17.86
C TYR A 439 -22.57 -16.39 16.52
N ALA A 440 -21.63 -15.66 15.93
CA ALA A 440 -21.75 -15.02 14.64
C ALA A 440 -20.41 -15.07 13.91
N THR A 441 -20.46 -15.04 12.59
CA THR A 441 -19.29 -15.04 11.71
C THR A 441 -19.65 -14.32 10.41
N THR A 442 -18.67 -13.71 9.76
CA THR A 442 -18.80 -13.21 8.38
C THR A 442 -17.51 -13.44 7.63
N TYR A 443 -17.66 -13.68 6.33
CA TYR A 443 -16.56 -13.87 5.38
C TYR A 443 -16.36 -12.67 4.47
N GLN A 444 -17.25 -11.68 4.55
CA GLN A 444 -17.16 -10.43 3.81
C GLN A 444 -16.31 -9.45 4.62
N THR A 445 -15.00 -9.63 4.54
CA THR A 445 -13.99 -8.78 5.20
C THR A 445 -13.21 -7.95 4.17
N PRO A 446 -12.85 -6.70 4.50
CA PRO A 446 -12.12 -5.80 3.58
C PRO A 446 -10.68 -6.24 3.30
N ASP A 447 -10.17 -7.12 4.15
CA ASP A 447 -8.86 -7.75 4.10
C ASP A 447 -9.04 -9.30 4.10
N PRO A 448 -8.00 -10.09 3.84
CA PRO A 448 -8.05 -11.56 3.78
C PRO A 448 -8.05 -12.18 5.19
N SER A 449 -8.86 -11.63 6.10
CA SER A 449 -9.13 -12.17 7.43
C SER A 449 -10.44 -12.95 7.49
N ARG A 450 -10.72 -13.50 8.67
CA ARG A 450 -11.99 -14.11 9.06
C ARG A 450 -12.44 -13.47 10.35
N LEU A 451 -13.70 -13.05 10.39
CA LEU A 451 -14.30 -12.48 11.59
C LEU A 451 -15.22 -13.50 12.22
N ILE A 452 -14.92 -13.88 13.47
CA ILE A 452 -15.86 -14.61 14.33
C ILE A 452 -16.17 -13.76 15.56
N PHE A 453 -17.32 -13.99 16.16
CA PHE A 453 -17.63 -13.44 17.47
C PHE A 453 -17.65 -14.56 18.50
N LEU A 454 -16.69 -14.50 19.42
CA LEU A 454 -16.47 -15.48 20.48
C LEU A 454 -17.28 -15.07 21.71
N ILE A 455 -18.16 -15.95 22.18
CA ILE A 455 -18.84 -15.82 23.47
C ILE A 455 -18.22 -16.80 24.48
N ASP A 456 -17.79 -16.29 25.62
CA ASP A 456 -17.21 -17.09 26.69
C ASP A 456 -18.29 -17.71 27.60
N SER A 457 -17.86 -18.51 28.58
CA SER A 457 -18.76 -19.18 29.52
C SER A 457 -19.45 -18.23 30.50
N THR A 458 -19.01 -16.98 30.60
CA THR A 458 -19.63 -15.92 31.41
C THR A 458 -20.69 -15.13 30.64
N GLY A 459 -20.82 -15.37 29.33
CA GLY A 459 -21.75 -14.67 28.44
C GLY A 459 -21.18 -13.38 27.86
N GLU A 460 -19.91 -13.07 28.13
CA GLU A 460 -19.22 -11.93 27.55
C GLU A 460 -18.73 -12.31 26.14
N ALA A 461 -18.84 -11.36 25.21
CA ALA A 461 -18.49 -11.57 23.82
C ALA A 461 -17.35 -10.65 23.37
N ILE A 462 -16.51 -11.17 22.47
CA ILE A 462 -15.45 -10.40 21.83
C ILE A 462 -15.32 -10.80 20.35
N PRO A 463 -15.18 -9.83 19.43
CA PRO A 463 -14.79 -10.12 18.07
C PRO A 463 -13.38 -10.72 18.02
N VAL A 464 -13.17 -11.68 17.13
CA VAL A 464 -11.86 -12.26 16.85
C VAL A 464 -11.62 -12.16 15.35
N ILE A 465 -10.54 -11.48 14.98
CA ILE A 465 -10.11 -11.31 13.59
C ILE A 465 -8.91 -12.24 13.38
N ILE A 466 -9.12 -13.22 12.51
CA ILE A 466 -8.20 -14.33 12.27
C ILE A 466 -7.62 -14.19 10.87
N TYR A 467 -6.31 -13.99 10.77
CA TYR A 467 -5.59 -13.91 9.51
C TYR A 467 -5.12 -15.30 9.07
N HIS A 468 -4.92 -15.48 7.77
CA HIS A 468 -4.32 -16.71 7.20
C HIS A 468 -5.11 -17.99 7.46
N MET A 469 -6.42 -17.89 7.66
CA MET A 469 -7.29 -19.05 7.88
C MET A 469 -7.93 -19.49 6.56
N GLY A 470 -7.69 -20.75 6.18
CA GLY A 470 -8.17 -21.33 4.92
C GLY A 470 -9.52 -22.03 5.01
N ILE A 471 -10.08 -22.18 6.22
CA ILE A 471 -11.37 -22.81 6.44
C ILE A 471 -12.39 -21.83 7.02
N GLU A 472 -13.65 -22.17 6.81
CA GLU A 472 -14.79 -21.47 7.37
C GLU A 472 -15.11 -21.94 8.80
N PHE A 473 -15.75 -21.07 9.57
CA PHE A 473 -16.15 -21.32 10.95
C PHE A 473 -17.66 -21.50 11.05
N SER A 474 -18.11 -22.56 11.71
CA SER A 474 -19.54 -22.78 11.92
C SER A 474 -20.01 -22.17 13.24
N VAL A 475 -21.17 -21.50 13.20
CA VAL A 475 -21.85 -21.03 14.42
C VAL A 475 -22.11 -22.22 15.35
N GLY A 476 -21.85 -22.03 16.64
CA GLY A 476 -21.91 -23.06 17.69
C GLY A 476 -20.61 -23.84 17.89
N GLY A 477 -19.66 -23.77 16.95
CA GLY A 477 -18.32 -24.35 17.10
C GLY A 477 -17.57 -23.70 18.28
N SER A 478 -16.74 -24.50 18.97
CA SER A 478 -15.92 -23.98 20.07
C SER A 478 -14.55 -23.54 19.58
N VAL A 479 -14.05 -22.43 20.11
CA VAL A 479 -12.74 -21.86 19.74
C VAL A 479 -11.97 -21.54 21.02
N SER A 480 -10.69 -21.89 21.02
CA SER A 480 -9.75 -21.59 22.11
C SER A 480 -8.51 -20.90 21.55
N ILE A 481 -8.17 -19.75 22.12
CA ILE A 481 -7.07 -18.90 21.66
C ILE A 481 -6.07 -18.76 22.82
N PRO A 482 -4.92 -19.45 22.76
CA PRO A 482 -3.85 -19.24 23.72
C PRO A 482 -3.17 -17.89 23.50
N ASP A 483 -2.64 -17.31 24.57
CA ASP A 483 -1.90 -16.05 24.56
C ASP A 483 -2.60 -14.93 23.75
N PRO A 484 -3.89 -14.64 24.01
CA PRO A 484 -4.69 -13.77 23.15
C PRO A 484 -4.09 -12.36 23.07
N PHE A 485 -3.93 -11.84 21.85
CA PHE A 485 -3.49 -10.47 21.60
C PHE A 485 -4.70 -9.58 21.36
N VAL A 486 -5.03 -8.72 22.33
CA VAL A 486 -6.19 -7.83 22.25
C VAL A 486 -5.79 -6.49 21.67
N ARG A 487 -6.52 -5.99 20.68
CA ARG A 487 -6.39 -4.63 20.17
C ARG A 487 -7.65 -3.82 20.47
N LEU A 488 -7.48 -2.51 20.55
CA LEU A 488 -8.56 -1.53 20.65
C LEU A 488 -8.67 -0.80 19.31
N VAL A 489 -9.87 -0.80 18.73
CA VAL A 489 -10.24 0.10 17.65
C VAL A 489 -10.90 1.31 18.29
N ARG A 490 -10.42 2.51 17.91
CA ARG A 490 -11.06 3.78 18.19
C ARG A 490 -10.82 4.67 16.98
N LEU A 491 -11.87 5.01 16.26
CA LEU A 491 -11.79 5.90 15.11
C LEU A 491 -13.06 6.73 15.00
N VAL A 492 -12.91 7.93 14.44
CA VAL A 492 -14.02 8.83 14.16
C VAL A 492 -14.01 9.12 12.67
N HIS A 493 -15.09 8.76 11.98
CA HIS A 493 -15.22 9.01 10.55
C HIS A 493 -16.65 9.45 10.23
N ASN A 494 -16.80 10.60 9.55
CA ASN A 494 -18.09 11.19 9.18
C ASN A 494 -19.12 11.18 10.34
N HIS A 495 -18.73 11.72 11.50
CA HIS A 495 -19.55 11.77 12.72
C HIS A 495 -19.97 10.41 13.32
N THR A 496 -19.39 9.31 12.85
CA THR A 496 -19.57 7.98 13.43
C THR A 496 -18.38 7.67 14.35
N ASP A 497 -18.64 7.46 15.64
CA ASP A 497 -17.65 6.97 16.61
C ASP A 497 -17.70 5.44 16.64
N ILE A 498 -16.59 4.82 16.26
CA ILE A 498 -16.43 3.36 16.25
C ILE A 498 -15.39 3.00 17.29
N CYS A 499 -15.83 2.33 18.36
CA CYS A 499 -14.97 1.91 19.46
C CYS A 499 -15.28 0.49 19.92
N PHE A 500 -14.34 -0.44 19.77
CA PHE A 500 -14.46 -1.80 20.28
C PHE A 500 -13.09 -2.46 20.49
N ARG A 501 -13.03 -3.44 21.39
CA ARG A 501 -11.87 -4.33 21.54
C ARG A 501 -12.07 -5.60 20.73
N TYR A 502 -11.00 -6.19 20.21
CA TYR A 502 -11.04 -7.47 19.51
C TYR A 502 -9.76 -8.28 19.77
N ILE A 503 -9.81 -9.60 19.56
CA ILE A 503 -8.62 -10.47 19.57
C ILE A 503 -8.09 -10.59 18.14
N ARG A 504 -6.81 -10.28 17.93
CA ARG A 504 -6.11 -10.53 16.66
C ARG A 504 -5.43 -11.91 16.73
N VAL A 505 -5.59 -12.71 15.69
CA VAL A 505 -4.93 -14.01 15.54
C VAL A 505 -4.17 -14.04 14.21
N ASP A 506 -2.84 -13.94 14.28
CA ASP A 506 -1.97 -14.03 13.09
C ASP A 506 -1.60 -15.47 12.75
N GLU A 507 -1.50 -16.31 13.79
CA GLU A 507 -1.03 -17.69 13.72
C GLU A 507 -2.18 -18.67 14.06
N PRO A 508 -3.15 -18.91 13.15
CA PRO A 508 -4.31 -19.74 13.45
C PRO A 508 -3.92 -21.17 13.87
N TRP A 509 -2.77 -21.70 13.44
CA TRP A 509 -2.27 -23.02 13.87
C TRP A 509 -1.97 -23.15 15.38
N ARG A 510 -1.91 -22.03 16.12
CA ARG A 510 -1.81 -22.02 17.59
C ARG A 510 -3.17 -22.14 18.27
N MET A 511 -4.26 -21.85 17.57
CA MET A 511 -5.61 -21.92 18.13
C MET A 511 -6.17 -23.34 18.08
N PHE A 512 -7.28 -23.54 18.79
CA PHE A 512 -8.03 -24.79 18.79
C PHE A 512 -9.45 -24.52 18.29
N HIS A 513 -9.91 -25.33 17.34
CA HIS A 513 -11.28 -25.33 16.84
C HIS A 513 -11.91 -26.69 17.18
N ASN A 514 -13.04 -26.67 17.88
CA ASN A 514 -13.70 -27.86 18.42
C ASN A 514 -12.77 -28.72 19.27
N LEU A 515 -11.98 -28.07 20.13
CA LEU A 515 -10.96 -28.68 21.01
C LEU A 515 -9.83 -29.40 20.27
N ILE A 516 -9.75 -29.27 18.94
CA ILE A 516 -8.70 -29.82 18.10
C ILE A 516 -7.81 -28.67 17.66
N ARG A 517 -6.49 -28.82 17.81
CA ARG A 517 -5.53 -27.83 17.34
C ARG A 517 -5.67 -27.65 15.84
N VAL A 518 -5.73 -26.41 15.37
CA VAL A 518 -5.83 -26.11 13.93
C VAL A 518 -4.58 -26.65 13.22
N PRO A 519 -4.72 -27.61 12.29
CA PRO A 519 -3.61 -28.11 11.51
C PRO A 519 -3.04 -27.02 10.60
N ARG A 520 -1.71 -26.97 10.42
CA ARG A 520 -1.07 -26.02 9.50
C ARG A 520 -1.61 -26.09 8.07
N LYS A 521 -2.05 -27.27 7.62
CA LYS A 521 -2.67 -27.47 6.29
C LYS A 521 -4.02 -26.76 6.11
N GLN A 522 -4.68 -26.33 7.20
CA GLN A 522 -5.92 -25.55 7.16
C GLN A 522 -5.65 -24.04 7.19
N CYS A 523 -4.39 -23.62 7.33
CA CYS A 523 -3.99 -22.23 7.17
C CYS A 523 -3.81 -21.95 5.68
N ALA A 524 -4.27 -20.79 5.20
CA ALA A 524 -4.13 -20.37 3.82
C ALA A 524 -3.01 -19.34 3.65
N SER A 525 -2.43 -19.29 2.45
CA SER A 525 -1.71 -18.10 2.00
C SER A 525 -2.73 -17.02 1.67
N THR A 526 -2.41 -15.80 2.08
CA THR A 526 -3.24 -14.61 1.82
C THR A 526 -2.86 -14.07 0.45
N VAL A 527 -3.78 -13.66 -0.43
CA VAL A 527 -3.40 -12.98 -1.68
C VAL A 527 -3.66 -11.48 -1.55
N VAL A 528 -2.63 -10.66 -1.35
CA VAL A 528 -2.70 -9.21 -1.46
C VAL A 528 -2.21 -8.81 -2.85
N LEU A 529 -3.08 -8.16 -3.61
CA LEU A 529 -2.70 -7.51 -4.87
C LEU A 529 -2.31 -6.07 -4.54
N THR A 530 -1.02 -5.75 -4.62
CA THR A 530 -0.59 -4.35 -4.66
C THR A 530 -0.95 -3.78 -6.02
N THR A 531 -1.58 -2.61 -6.07
CA THR A 531 -1.70 -1.92 -7.35
C THR A 531 -0.33 -1.39 -7.75
N PRO A 532 0.05 -1.57 -9.03
CA PRO A 532 1.17 -0.82 -9.56
C PRO A 532 0.82 0.68 -9.57
N VAL A 533 1.81 1.52 -9.90
CA VAL A 533 1.56 2.93 -10.24
C VAL A 533 0.61 2.95 -11.43
N SER A 534 -0.69 3.19 -11.21
CA SER A 534 -1.63 3.37 -12.31
C SER A 534 -1.47 4.79 -12.80
N ASN A 535 -0.70 4.98 -13.88
CA ASN A 535 -0.95 6.13 -14.72
C ASN A 535 -2.34 5.90 -15.31
N ALA A 536 -3.33 6.62 -14.76
CA ALA A 536 -4.71 6.77 -15.21
C ALA A 536 -5.10 5.80 -16.33
N SER A 537 -5.82 4.73 -15.98
CA SER A 537 -6.70 4.08 -16.94
C SER A 537 -7.68 5.14 -17.44
N HIS A 538 -7.60 5.46 -18.73
CA HIS A 538 -8.76 5.96 -19.47
C HIS A 538 -9.81 4.86 -19.59
#